data_AF-A0A098PXH0-F1
#
_entry.id   AF-A0A098PXH0-F1
#
_cell.length_a   1.000
_cell.length_b   1.000
_cell.length_c   1.000
_cell.angle_alpha   90.00
_cell.angle_beta   90.00
_cell.angle_gamma   90.00
#
_symmetry.space_group_name_H-M   'P 1'
#
loop_
_entity.id
_entity.type
_entity.pdbx_description
1 polymer ?
#
loop_
_entity_poly.entity_id
_entity_poly.type
_entity_poly.pdbx_seq_one_letter_code
_entity_poly.pdbx_strand_id
1 'polypeptide(L)'
;MAAALGFVVGTQRWQGVSLQKVAVEAETHRSNLSSFIRSHGGRRNISDVKLRAVLFALGLHWDLTLTRSLHRWDLGAEDHLMGGLRVLLDVMGRYSVGVVTTAGCRESFFLLIADGGAVAMLRATGEVASGVAKLLGVDRILVDSDRAVSEAVQRIWLTQDVAVAEKMVRGLMDSCGVAEVGIGRRDEAIREHESRQLIATA
;
A
#
# COMPACT_ATOMS: atom_id res chain seq x y z
N MET A 1 7.36 9.30 6.51
CA MET A 1 8.50 8.58 5.90
C MET A 1 8.92 7.33 6.68
N ALA A 2 9.45 7.43 7.91
CA ALA A 2 9.93 6.26 8.67
C ALA A 2 8.87 5.16 8.84
N ALA A 3 7.62 5.53 9.13
CA ALA A 3 6.50 4.58 9.23
C ALA A 3 6.20 3.87 7.90
N ALA A 4 6.17 4.62 6.79
CA ALA A 4 5.96 4.05 5.45
C ALA A 4 7.09 3.09 5.06
N LEU A 5 8.34 3.45 5.37
CA LEU A 5 9.49 2.56 5.17
C LEU A 5 9.37 1.27 5.99
N GLY A 6 8.97 1.40 7.27
CA GLY A 6 8.72 0.27 8.14
C GLY A 6 7.63 -0.67 7.59
N PHE A 7 6.55 -0.09 7.06
CA PHE A 7 5.48 -0.84 6.40
C PHE A 7 5.99 -1.59 5.17
N VAL A 8 6.61 -0.92 4.18
CA VAL A 8 7.00 -1.59 2.92
C VAL A 8 8.02 -2.70 3.16
N VAL A 9 9.04 -2.45 4.00
CA VAL A 9 10.01 -3.50 4.35
C VAL A 9 9.37 -4.63 5.16
N GLY A 10 8.38 -4.33 6.00
CA GLY A 10 7.65 -5.32 6.78
C GLY A 10 6.81 -6.25 5.90
N THR A 11 6.18 -5.70 4.87
CA THR A 11 5.14 -6.37 4.08
C THR A 11 5.66 -7.04 2.80
N GLN A 12 6.87 -6.73 2.36
CA GLN A 12 7.50 -7.36 1.17
C GLN A 12 8.45 -8.52 1.51
N ARG A 13 8.54 -8.93 2.79
CA ARG A 13 9.47 -9.98 3.23
C ARG A 13 9.30 -11.31 2.49
N TRP A 14 8.06 -11.68 2.22
CA TRP A 14 7.73 -12.90 1.49
C TRP A 14 8.26 -12.90 0.04
N GLN A 15 8.55 -11.71 -0.51
CA GLN A 15 9.18 -11.53 -1.83
C GLN A 15 10.72 -11.53 -1.75
N GLY A 16 11.29 -11.86 -0.58
CA GLY A 16 12.74 -11.82 -0.35
C GLY A 16 13.29 -10.41 -0.13
N VAL A 17 12.43 -9.39 0.05
CA VAL A 17 12.86 -8.05 0.45
C VAL A 17 13.18 -8.07 1.94
N SER A 18 14.42 -7.75 2.29
CA SER A 18 14.84 -7.64 3.69
C SER A 18 15.52 -6.30 3.94
N LEU A 19 15.47 -5.83 5.19
CA LEU A 19 16.17 -4.62 5.60
C LEU A 19 17.68 -4.72 5.33
N GLN A 20 18.25 -5.93 5.36
CA GLN A 20 19.66 -6.16 5.03
C GLN A 20 19.91 -6.00 3.54
N LYS A 21 19.07 -6.60 2.69
CA LYS A 21 19.21 -6.52 1.23
C LYS A 21 19.14 -5.07 0.76
N VAL A 22 18.13 -4.34 1.24
CA VAL A 22 17.92 -2.92 0.92
C VAL A 22 19.05 -2.04 1.45
N ALA A 23 19.60 -2.37 2.62
CA ALA A 23 20.76 -1.65 3.15
C ALA A 23 22.00 -1.82 2.26
N VAL A 24 22.25 -3.03 1.76
CA VAL A 24 23.37 -3.32 0.85
C VAL A 24 23.20 -2.57 -0.46
N GLU A 25 22.01 -2.62 -1.07
CA GLU A 25 21.71 -1.92 -2.33
C GLU A 25 21.85 -0.40 -2.22
N ALA A 26 21.54 0.17 -1.05
CA ALA A 26 21.68 1.61 -0.79
C ALA A 26 23.01 1.99 -0.11
N GLU A 27 24.00 1.08 -0.08
CA GLU A 27 25.33 1.27 0.49
C GLU A 27 25.30 1.85 1.92
N THR A 28 24.40 1.34 2.75
CA THR A 28 24.22 1.76 4.15
C THR A 28 24.26 0.57 5.10
N HIS A 29 24.31 0.85 6.41
CA HIS A 29 24.20 -0.20 7.42
C HIS A 29 22.74 -0.48 7.75
N ARG A 30 22.38 -1.76 7.87
CA ARG A 30 21.06 -2.20 8.36
C ARG A 30 20.72 -1.55 9.70
N SER A 31 21.70 -1.40 10.60
CA SER A 31 21.52 -0.75 11.91
C SER A 31 21.08 0.70 11.79
N ASN A 32 21.51 1.40 10.73
CA ASN A 32 21.10 2.78 10.46
C ASN A 32 19.62 2.84 10.10
N LEU A 33 19.19 2.03 9.12
CA LEU A 33 17.79 1.94 8.72
C LEU A 33 16.88 1.48 9.86
N SER A 34 17.30 0.45 10.60
CA SER A 34 16.55 -0.07 11.76
C SER A 34 16.37 1.02 12.83
N SER A 35 17.43 1.77 13.14
CA SER A 35 17.37 2.87 14.11
C SER A 35 16.52 4.03 13.60
N PHE A 36 16.59 4.37 12.31
CA PHE A 36 15.74 5.38 11.70
C PHE A 36 14.26 5.01 11.80
N ILE A 37 13.89 3.78 11.43
CA ILE A 37 12.51 3.27 11.52
C ILE A 37 12.02 3.27 12.98
N ARG A 38 12.79 2.67 13.90
CA ARG A 38 12.41 2.53 15.32
C ARG A 38 12.33 3.87 16.06
N SER A 39 13.13 4.85 15.65
CA SER A 39 13.07 6.21 16.21
C SER A 39 12.03 7.10 15.53
N HIS A 40 11.19 6.55 14.64
CA HIS A 40 10.20 7.30 13.89
C HIS A 40 10.80 8.47 13.09
N GLY A 41 12.05 8.32 12.64
CA GLY A 41 12.81 9.36 11.93
C GLY A 41 13.53 10.37 12.84
N GLY A 42 13.44 10.23 14.17
CA GLY A 42 14.12 11.12 15.11
C GLY A 42 15.65 10.99 15.08
N ARG A 43 16.19 9.82 14.71
CA ARG A 43 17.64 9.63 14.51
C ARG A 43 18.04 9.95 13.07
N ARG A 44 18.88 10.97 12.88
CA ARG A 44 19.45 11.36 11.58
C ARG A 44 20.76 10.61 11.28
N ASN A 45 20.72 9.28 11.26
CA ASN A 45 21.89 8.43 11.06
C ASN A 45 21.95 7.77 9.66
N ILE A 46 21.14 8.27 8.73
CA ILE A 46 21.19 7.95 7.30
C ILE A 46 21.09 9.26 6.52
N SER A 47 21.87 9.40 5.44
CA SER A 47 21.79 10.58 4.57
C SER A 47 20.57 10.50 3.65
N ASP A 48 20.08 11.67 3.21
CA ASP A 48 18.94 11.76 2.30
C ASP A 48 19.18 11.03 0.97
N VAL A 49 20.42 11.06 0.46
CA VAL A 49 20.81 10.33 -0.76
C VAL A 49 20.61 8.82 -0.59
N LYS A 50 21.07 8.25 0.52
CA LYS A 50 20.92 6.82 0.80
C LYS A 50 19.47 6.45 1.10
N LEU A 51 18.75 7.32 1.81
CA LEU A 51 17.33 7.12 2.07
C LEU A 51 16.51 7.16 0.78
N ARG A 52 16.84 8.02 -0.18
CA ARG A 52 16.23 8.05 -1.51
C ARG A 52 16.49 6.76 -2.29
N ALA A 53 17.72 6.24 -2.26
CA ALA A 53 18.05 4.97 -2.89
C ALA A 53 17.25 3.81 -2.27
N VAL A 54 17.14 3.77 -0.94
CA VAL A 54 16.31 2.80 -0.21
C VAL A 54 14.85 2.87 -0.63
N LEU A 55 14.25 4.06 -0.69
CA LEU A 55 12.87 4.22 -1.11
C LEU A 55 12.67 3.72 -2.54
N PHE A 56 13.57 4.09 -3.45
CA PHE A 56 13.47 3.68 -4.85
C PHE A 56 13.57 2.16 -5.04
N ALA A 57 14.49 1.50 -4.32
CA ALA A 57 14.60 0.03 -4.31
C ALA A 57 13.33 -0.68 -3.81
N LEU A 58 12.54 0.02 -2.99
CA LEU A 58 11.25 -0.45 -2.46
C LEU A 58 10.05 -0.02 -3.31
N GLY A 59 10.29 0.59 -4.47
CA GLY A 59 9.22 1.05 -5.37
C GLY A 59 8.56 2.36 -4.93
N LEU A 60 9.26 3.19 -4.15
CA LEU A 60 8.78 4.49 -3.70
C LEU A 60 9.64 5.62 -4.25
N HIS A 61 9.00 6.71 -4.65
CA HIS A 61 9.64 7.99 -4.87
C HIS A 61 9.98 8.67 -3.53
N TRP A 62 10.77 9.75 -3.59
CA TRP A 62 11.19 10.49 -2.39
C TRP A 62 10.02 11.08 -1.59
N ASP A 63 8.96 11.45 -2.27
CA ASP A 63 7.72 11.96 -1.68
C ASP A 63 6.78 10.85 -1.16
N LEU A 64 7.22 9.57 -1.24
CA LEU A 64 6.48 8.36 -0.89
C LEU A 64 5.38 7.95 -1.87
N THR A 65 5.28 8.59 -3.04
CA THR A 65 4.42 8.08 -4.11
C THR A 65 4.97 6.76 -4.65
N LEU A 66 4.07 5.87 -5.08
CA LEU A 66 4.44 4.59 -5.64
C LEU A 66 4.98 4.74 -7.06
N THR A 67 6.00 3.95 -7.41
CA THR A 67 6.40 3.77 -8.80
C THR A 67 5.29 3.11 -9.61
N ARG A 68 5.28 3.34 -10.94
CA ARG A 68 4.33 2.73 -11.89
C ARG A 68 4.64 1.26 -12.13
N SER A 69 4.36 0.44 -11.12
CA SER A 69 4.48 -1.01 -11.12
C SER A 69 3.45 -1.61 -10.17
N LEU A 70 3.27 -2.93 -10.21
CA LEU A 70 2.52 -3.64 -9.19
C LEU A 70 3.33 -3.76 -7.89
N HIS A 71 2.75 -3.30 -6.79
CA HIS A 71 3.25 -3.45 -5.43
C HIS A 71 2.45 -4.53 -4.72
N ARG A 72 3.10 -5.44 -3.99
CA ARG A 72 2.40 -6.44 -3.18
C ARG A 72 2.84 -6.36 -1.74
N TRP A 73 1.88 -6.21 -0.84
CA TRP A 73 2.11 -6.01 0.58
C TRP A 73 1.38 -7.07 1.37
N ASP A 74 2.14 -7.92 2.04
CA ASP A 74 1.60 -8.88 2.99
C ASP A 74 1.61 -8.28 4.39
N LEU A 75 0.46 -7.76 4.81
CA LEU A 75 0.28 -7.24 6.16
C LEU A 75 -0.03 -8.35 7.17
N GLY A 76 -0.62 -9.46 6.71
CA GLY A 76 -1.05 -10.54 7.60
C GLY A 76 -1.90 -10.00 8.75
N ALA A 77 -1.47 -10.25 9.98
CA ALA A 77 -2.09 -9.77 11.21
C ALA A 77 -1.26 -8.69 11.95
N GLU A 78 -0.37 -7.98 11.25
CA GLU A 78 0.59 -7.04 11.84
C GLU A 78 0.01 -5.62 12.02
N ASP A 79 -0.82 -5.42 13.05
CA ASP A 79 -1.49 -4.13 13.31
C ASP A 79 -0.51 -2.93 13.47
N HIS A 80 0.67 -3.18 14.03
CA HIS A 80 1.68 -2.13 14.25
C HIS A 80 2.18 -1.46 12.95
N LEU A 81 1.95 -2.07 11.78
CA LEU A 81 2.33 -1.51 10.48
C LEU A 81 1.23 -0.62 9.86
N MET A 82 0.02 -0.60 10.42
CA MET A 82 -1.12 0.18 9.93
C MET A 82 -0.84 1.68 9.85
N GLY A 83 -0.04 2.21 10.77
CA GLY A 83 0.39 3.62 10.73
C GLY A 83 1.19 3.96 9.47
N GLY A 84 1.98 3.01 8.95
CA GLY A 84 2.72 3.17 7.70
C GLY A 84 1.84 3.04 6.46
N LEU A 85 0.87 2.11 6.48
CA LEU A 85 -0.15 2.01 5.43
C LEU A 85 -0.92 3.32 5.26
N ARG A 86 -1.41 3.90 6.37
CA ARG A 86 -2.12 5.18 6.34
C ARG A 86 -1.30 6.29 5.67
N VAL A 87 -0.01 6.39 6.00
CA VAL A 87 0.89 7.38 5.37
C VAL A 87 0.99 7.17 3.86
N LEU A 88 1.05 5.92 3.39
CA LEU A 88 1.11 5.64 1.96
C LEU A 88 -0.21 5.98 1.26
N LEU A 89 -1.36 5.63 1.85
CA LEU A 89 -2.67 5.98 1.30
C LEU A 89 -2.88 7.50 1.24
N ASP A 90 -2.47 8.23 2.28
CA ASP A 90 -2.54 9.69 2.31
C ASP A 90 -1.75 10.34 1.16
N VAL A 91 -0.60 9.76 0.81
CA VAL A 91 0.26 10.25 -0.27
C VAL A 91 -0.19 9.77 -1.65
N MET A 92 -0.80 8.58 -1.74
CA MET A 92 -1.31 8.01 -2.98
C MET A 92 -2.42 8.88 -3.61
N GLY A 93 -3.12 9.67 -2.80
CA GLY A 93 -4.18 10.57 -3.27
C GLY A 93 -5.43 9.79 -3.62
N ARG A 94 -5.98 10.02 -4.81
CA ARG A 94 -7.13 9.26 -5.33
C ARG A 94 -6.74 7.88 -5.85
N TYR A 95 -7.55 6.90 -5.47
CA TYR A 95 -7.43 5.53 -5.94
C TYR A 95 -8.79 4.83 -5.98
N SER A 96 -8.92 3.86 -6.87
CA SER A 96 -10.02 2.88 -6.83
C SER A 96 -9.62 1.70 -5.95
N VAL A 97 -10.54 1.21 -5.13
CA VAL A 97 -10.33 0.02 -4.29
C VAL A 97 -11.26 -1.11 -4.68
N GLY A 98 -10.70 -2.32 -4.80
CA GLY A 98 -11.39 -3.61 -4.90
C GLY A 98 -11.12 -4.46 -3.66
N VAL A 99 -12.13 -5.17 -3.14
CA VAL A 99 -11.93 -6.08 -2.00
C VAL A 99 -12.38 -7.48 -2.36
N VAL A 100 -11.51 -8.47 -2.12
CA VAL A 100 -11.79 -9.89 -2.30
C VAL A 100 -11.46 -10.61 -1.01
N THR A 101 -12.46 -11.17 -0.35
CA THR A 101 -12.27 -12.02 0.83
C THR A 101 -12.35 -13.48 0.38
N THR A 102 -11.30 -14.22 0.67
CA THR A 102 -11.19 -15.63 0.26
C THR A 102 -12.20 -16.51 0.98
N ALA A 103 -12.60 -17.60 0.34
CA ALA A 103 -13.55 -18.55 0.90
C ALA A 103 -13.15 -19.02 2.31
N GLY A 104 -14.09 -18.94 3.25
CA GLY A 104 -13.87 -19.20 4.67
C GLY A 104 -13.26 -18.03 5.45
N CYS A 105 -13.32 -16.80 4.92
CA CYS A 105 -12.87 -15.55 5.57
C CYS A 105 -11.45 -15.58 6.16
N ARG A 106 -10.54 -16.39 5.58
CA ARG A 106 -9.18 -16.55 6.15
C ARG A 106 -8.31 -15.33 5.92
N GLU A 107 -8.48 -14.71 4.76
CA GLU A 107 -7.70 -13.57 4.32
C GLU A 107 -8.49 -12.72 3.32
N SER A 108 -8.22 -11.42 3.36
CA SER A 108 -8.78 -10.42 2.45
C SER A 108 -7.67 -9.76 1.66
N PHE A 109 -7.92 -9.60 0.37
CA PHE A 109 -7.09 -8.90 -0.58
C PHE A 109 -7.74 -7.57 -0.94
N PHE A 110 -6.98 -6.49 -0.79
CA PHE A 110 -7.35 -5.15 -1.18
C PHE A 110 -6.54 -4.79 -2.43
N LEU A 111 -7.23 -4.58 -3.53
CA LEU A 111 -6.69 -4.20 -4.83
C LEU A 111 -6.83 -2.69 -4.94
N LEU A 112 -5.74 -1.99 -5.22
CA LEU A 112 -5.70 -0.53 -5.30
C LEU A 112 -5.15 -0.13 -6.67
N ILE A 113 -5.86 0.77 -7.35
CA ILE A 113 -5.36 1.42 -8.57
C ILE A 113 -5.38 2.92 -8.34
N ALA A 114 -4.20 3.51 -8.23
CA ALA A 114 -4.04 4.95 -8.08
C ALA A 114 -4.21 5.68 -9.43
N ASP A 115 -4.71 6.91 -9.41
CA ASP A 115 -4.86 7.76 -10.61
C ASP A 115 -3.52 7.96 -11.36
N GLY A 116 -2.40 7.94 -10.63
CA GLY A 116 -1.04 8.02 -11.19
C GLY A 116 -0.57 6.75 -11.93
N GLY A 117 -1.39 5.71 -11.95
CA GLY A 117 -1.17 4.44 -12.65
C GLY A 117 -0.54 3.33 -11.82
N ALA A 118 -0.10 3.61 -10.58
CA ALA A 118 0.44 2.59 -9.68
C ALA A 118 -0.66 1.61 -9.25
N VAL A 119 -0.29 0.32 -9.13
CA VAL A 119 -1.19 -0.73 -8.70
C VAL A 119 -0.64 -1.34 -7.42
N ALA A 120 -1.47 -1.53 -6.41
CA ALA A 120 -1.08 -2.24 -5.20
C ALA A 120 -2.06 -3.36 -4.87
N MET A 121 -1.52 -4.45 -4.34
CA MET A 121 -2.28 -5.53 -3.72
C MET A 121 -1.85 -5.65 -2.27
N LEU A 122 -2.80 -5.58 -1.36
CA LEU A 122 -2.55 -5.72 0.07
C LEU A 122 -3.31 -6.95 0.58
N ARG A 123 -2.60 -7.87 1.22
CA ARG A 123 -3.17 -9.03 1.90
C ARG A 123 -3.21 -8.78 3.40
N ALA A 124 -4.37 -8.95 4.03
CA ALA A 124 -4.53 -8.86 5.48
C ALA A 124 -5.42 -10.00 5.99
N THR A 125 -5.26 -10.35 7.27
CA THR A 125 -5.99 -11.44 7.91
C THR A 125 -6.56 -11.02 9.26
N GLY A 126 -7.58 -11.74 9.73
CA GLY A 126 -8.19 -11.50 11.04
C GLY A 126 -8.73 -10.07 11.21
N GLU A 127 -8.58 -9.52 12.41
CA GLU A 127 -9.09 -8.18 12.75
C GLU A 127 -8.40 -7.05 11.96
N VAL A 128 -7.15 -7.26 11.54
CA VAL A 128 -6.39 -6.27 10.75
C VAL A 128 -7.06 -6.01 9.41
N ALA A 129 -7.67 -7.02 8.77
CA ALA A 129 -8.43 -6.82 7.53
C ALA A 129 -9.58 -5.81 7.69
N SER A 130 -10.27 -5.83 8.83
CA SER A 130 -11.32 -4.84 9.13
C SER A 130 -10.74 -3.44 9.35
N GLY A 131 -9.57 -3.34 9.98
CA GLY A 131 -8.85 -2.07 10.11
C GLY A 131 -8.43 -1.49 8.76
N VAL A 132 -7.96 -2.34 7.84
CA VAL A 132 -7.59 -1.94 6.47
C VAL A 132 -8.81 -1.47 5.69
N ALA A 133 -9.93 -2.22 5.75
CA ALA A 133 -11.17 -1.83 5.11
C ALA A 133 -11.62 -0.43 5.54
N LYS A 134 -11.59 -0.15 6.85
CA LYS A 134 -11.89 1.19 7.40
C LYS A 134 -10.93 2.27 6.89
N LEU A 135 -9.62 2.00 6.84
CA LEU A 135 -8.65 2.96 6.31
C LEU A 135 -8.89 3.27 4.83
N LEU A 136 -9.39 2.29 4.07
CA LEU A 136 -9.67 2.42 2.64
C LEU A 136 -11.06 3.02 2.36
N GLY A 137 -11.87 3.27 3.39
CA GLY A 137 -13.25 3.76 3.25
C GLY A 137 -14.22 2.69 2.74
N VAL A 138 -13.89 1.41 2.87
CA VAL A 138 -14.74 0.29 2.47
C VAL A 138 -15.72 0.01 3.60
N ASP A 139 -16.95 0.53 3.47
CA ASP A 139 -18.01 0.45 4.49
C ASP A 139 -18.81 -0.87 4.47
N ARG A 140 -18.31 -1.88 3.75
CA ARG A 140 -18.97 -3.19 3.63
C ARG A 140 -18.39 -4.18 4.62
N ILE A 141 -19.28 -5.02 5.17
CA ILE A 141 -18.88 -6.25 5.86
C ILE A 141 -18.04 -7.07 4.87
N LEU A 142 -16.88 -7.52 5.31
CA LEU A 142 -16.03 -8.41 4.52
C LEU A 142 -16.74 -9.77 4.43
N VAL A 143 -17.36 -10.03 3.28
CA VAL A 143 -18.07 -11.28 3.00
C VAL A 143 -17.24 -12.14 2.04
N ASP A 144 -17.33 -13.46 2.21
CA ASP A 144 -16.73 -14.43 1.28
C ASP A 144 -17.11 -14.10 -0.16
N SER A 145 -16.09 -14.03 -1.00
CA SER A 145 -16.25 -13.95 -2.44
C SER A 145 -16.54 -15.33 -3.02
N ASP A 146 -17.11 -15.35 -4.23
CA ASP A 146 -17.25 -16.59 -5.00
C ASP A 146 -15.89 -17.28 -5.12
N ARG A 147 -15.91 -18.62 -5.09
CA ARG A 147 -14.72 -19.46 -5.24
C ARG A 147 -13.89 -19.07 -6.46
N ALA A 148 -14.49 -18.76 -7.60
CA ALA A 148 -13.77 -18.36 -8.81
C ALA A 148 -12.98 -17.05 -8.61
N VAL A 149 -13.55 -16.07 -7.91
CA VAL A 149 -12.91 -14.79 -7.58
C VAL A 149 -11.80 -14.99 -6.55
N SER A 150 -12.06 -15.84 -5.54
CA SER A 150 -11.06 -16.24 -4.55
C SER A 150 -9.85 -16.94 -5.20
N GLU A 151 -10.07 -17.86 -6.13
CA GLU A 151 -9.00 -18.54 -6.87
C GLU A 151 -8.25 -17.57 -7.81
N ALA A 152 -8.97 -16.63 -8.42
CA ALA A 152 -8.37 -15.60 -9.27
C ALA A 152 -7.41 -14.72 -8.47
N VAL A 153 -7.82 -14.17 -7.32
CA VAL A 153 -6.95 -13.26 -6.54
C VAL A 153 -5.71 -13.99 -6.00
N GLN A 154 -5.85 -15.25 -5.60
CA GLN A 154 -4.73 -16.11 -5.18
C GLN A 154 -3.73 -16.33 -6.32
N ARG A 155 -4.23 -16.59 -7.53
CA ARG A 155 -3.39 -16.76 -8.72
C ARG A 155 -2.58 -15.49 -9.00
N ILE A 156 -3.22 -14.33 -8.92
CA ILE A 156 -2.54 -13.03 -9.12
C ILE A 156 -1.44 -12.84 -8.07
N TRP A 157 -1.74 -13.14 -6.81
CA TRP A 157 -0.81 -13.02 -5.69
C TRP A 157 0.47 -13.84 -5.90
N LEU A 158 0.32 -15.08 -6.39
CA LEU A 158 1.42 -16.02 -6.61
C LEU A 158 2.16 -15.85 -7.94
N THR A 159 1.64 -15.03 -8.86
CA THR A 159 2.23 -14.85 -10.19
C THR A 159 3.57 -14.10 -10.09
N GLN A 160 4.65 -14.71 -10.60
CA GLN A 160 5.99 -14.13 -10.51
C GLN A 160 6.21 -12.95 -11.46
N ASP A 161 5.64 -13.04 -12.67
CA ASP A 161 5.70 -11.94 -13.63
C ASP A 161 4.81 -10.77 -13.17
N VAL A 162 5.47 -9.68 -12.80
CA VAL A 162 4.83 -8.47 -12.25
C VAL A 162 3.89 -7.82 -13.27
N ALA A 163 4.25 -7.79 -14.55
CA ALA A 163 3.44 -7.16 -15.60
C ALA A 163 2.19 -7.99 -15.91
N VAL A 164 2.34 -9.32 -15.96
CA VAL A 164 1.20 -10.24 -16.11
C VAL A 164 0.24 -10.09 -14.94
N ALA A 165 0.76 -10.10 -13.71
CA ALA A 165 -0.08 -9.96 -12.53
C ALA A 165 -0.78 -8.60 -12.45
N GLU A 166 -0.10 -7.51 -12.82
CA GLU A 166 -0.71 -6.18 -12.88
C GLU A 166 -1.91 -6.18 -13.82
N LYS A 167 -1.76 -6.74 -15.02
CA LYS A 167 -2.85 -6.87 -15.99
C LYS A 167 -4.02 -7.67 -15.42
N MET A 168 -3.74 -8.73 -14.67
CA MET A 168 -4.78 -9.52 -14.03
C MET A 168 -5.48 -8.77 -12.88
N VAL A 169 -4.77 -7.94 -12.09
CA VAL A 169 -5.41 -7.07 -11.08
C VAL A 169 -6.39 -6.13 -11.73
N ARG A 170 -5.98 -5.47 -12.82
CA ARG A 170 -6.84 -4.53 -13.56
C ARG A 170 -8.09 -5.25 -14.09
N GLY A 171 -7.93 -6.40 -14.74
CA GLY A 171 -9.08 -7.19 -15.21
C GLY A 171 -9.98 -7.70 -14.09
N LEU A 172 -9.42 -8.01 -12.91
CA LEU A 172 -10.22 -8.42 -11.75
C LEU A 172 -11.01 -7.23 -11.18
N MET A 173 -10.41 -6.04 -11.11
CA MET A 173 -11.09 -4.80 -10.70
C MET A 173 -12.25 -4.47 -11.64
N ASP A 174 -12.05 -4.60 -12.96
CA ASP A 174 -13.07 -4.33 -13.97
C ASP A 174 -14.26 -5.30 -13.88
N SER A 175 -14.00 -6.56 -13.52
CA SER A 175 -15.03 -7.62 -13.48
C SER A 175 -15.76 -7.74 -12.15
N CYS A 176 -15.11 -7.42 -11.02
CA CYS A 176 -15.75 -7.44 -9.70
C CYS A 176 -16.67 -6.24 -9.44
N GLY A 177 -16.75 -5.27 -10.35
CA GLY A 177 -17.64 -4.12 -10.22
C GLY A 177 -17.36 -3.28 -8.97
N VAL A 178 -16.11 -3.23 -8.50
CA VAL A 178 -15.78 -2.45 -7.31
C VAL A 178 -15.43 -1.03 -7.73
N ALA A 179 -16.38 -0.13 -7.46
CA ALA A 179 -16.29 1.31 -7.68
C ALA A 179 -16.47 2.03 -6.35
N GLU A 180 -15.42 2.09 -5.54
CA GLU A 180 -15.34 3.04 -4.43
C GLU A 180 -14.02 3.82 -4.61
N VAL A 181 -14.15 5.14 -4.73
CA VAL A 181 -13.00 6.05 -4.86
C VAL A 181 -12.51 6.34 -3.44
N GLY A 182 -11.39 5.74 -3.06
CA GLY A 182 -10.65 6.17 -1.90
C GLY A 182 -10.02 7.54 -2.16
N ILE A 183 -10.10 8.42 -1.17
CA ILE A 183 -9.56 9.76 -1.24
C ILE A 183 -8.52 9.88 -0.13
N GLY A 184 -7.23 9.97 -0.50
CA GLY A 184 -6.19 10.35 0.45
C GLY A 184 -6.42 11.76 0.99
N ARG A 185 -6.11 12.00 2.28
CA ARG A 185 -6.33 13.30 2.96
C ARG A 185 -5.67 14.49 2.27
N ARG A 186 -4.61 14.27 1.49
CA ARG A 186 -3.96 15.33 0.72
C ARG A 186 -4.93 15.98 -0.28
N ASP A 187 -5.80 15.19 -0.90
CA ASP A 187 -6.82 15.68 -1.83
C ASP A 187 -8.08 16.19 -1.12
N GLU A 188 -8.32 15.76 0.12
CA GLU A 188 -9.36 16.32 0.99
C GLU A 188 -9.01 17.76 1.40
N ALA A 189 -7.75 18.00 1.80
CA ALA A 189 -7.26 19.34 2.14
C ALA A 189 -7.28 20.31 0.94
N ILE A 190 -6.96 19.82 -0.27
CA ILE A 190 -7.06 20.62 -1.50
C ILE A 190 -8.53 20.96 -1.79
N ARG A 191 -9.45 20.00 -1.69
CA ARG A 191 -10.89 20.24 -1.88
C ARG A 191 -11.51 21.18 -0.85
N GLU A 192 -11.12 21.08 0.42
CA GLU A 192 -11.56 22.02 1.45
C GLU A 192 -11.07 23.43 1.16
N HIS A 193 -9.83 23.57 0.68
CA HIS A 193 -9.28 24.86 0.30
C HIS A 193 -10.01 25.47 -0.91
N GLU A 194 -10.24 24.68 -1.97
CA GLU A 194 -10.97 25.10 -3.17
C GLU A 194 -12.43 25.45 -2.86
N SER A 195 -13.12 24.66 -2.02
CA SER A 195 -14.49 24.98 -1.57
C SER A 195 -14.55 26.26 -0.76
N ARG A 196 -13.58 26.50 0.14
CA ARG A 196 -13.50 27.75 0.92
C ARG A 196 -13.22 28.95 0.03
N GLN A 197 -12.42 28.80 -1.04
CA GLN A 197 -12.19 29.87 -2.00
C GLN A 197 -13.42 30.19 -2.85
N LEU A 198 -14.15 29.17 -3.31
CA LEU A 198 -15.40 29.34 -4.08
C LEU A 198 -16.51 30.02 -3.27
N ILE A 199 -16.58 29.77 -1.96
CA ILE A 199 -17.52 30.46 -1.05
C ILE A 199 -17.07 31.91 -0.79
N ALA A 200 -15.77 32.21 -0.83
CA ALA A 200 -15.25 33.55 -0.60
C ALA A 200 -15.34 34.49 -1.83
N THR A 201 -15.60 33.94 -3.02
CA THR A 201 -15.77 34.69 -4.27
C THR A 201 -17.20 34.73 -4.81
N ALA A 202 -18.16 34.13 -4.09
CA ALA A 202 -19.60 34.20 -4.34
C ALA A 202 -20.28 35.22 -3.42
#